data_AF-A0AA42X2S3-F1
#
_entry.id   AF-A0AA42X2S3-F1
#
_cell.length_a   1.000
_cell.length_b   1.000
_cell.length_c   1.000
_cell.angle_alpha   90.00
_cell.angle_beta   90.00
_cell.angle_gamma   90.00
#
_symmetry.space_group_name_H-M   'P 1'
#
loop_
_entity.id
_entity.type
_entity.pdbx_description
1 polymer ?
#
loop_
_entity_poly.entity_id
_entity_poly.type
_entity_poly.pdbx_seq_one_letter_code
_entity_poly.pdbx_strand_id
1 'polypeptide(L)'
;WAEPLPEHTSQSNVGTGGAGETGSRTASHPFLHRTTPVLRGHRFESNFTGHEAVLADHVVQGRALLPGVAYLEIARAALCRVHEMSDGASLRNLVWMRPFIADAGIDGAGLAVTLTPRADGWTDCSFSQAAGVAEILCEAQIRPMTLARDFISADLRAIFGRCGREVSVEDVYAGFSGSGVSYGPSFRTLTALRGGIDEALGLLERRSGPRGEELLLDPGVLDGALQAAAGIEGADGRDWQSLSEGRLPFALAEAQLLSPLPDRCWSWVRRVSGSDTLDVDVLDEEGRPCVRLRGLAFRPMRARRVKKQEIEDRQLIRKDAARPPSALAWLILPDRETEET
;
A
#
# COMPACT_ATOMS: atom_id res chain seq x y z
N TRP A 1 -6.27 11.56 -64.55
CA TRP A 1 -6.79 11.44 -65.93
C TRP A 1 -6.95 9.95 -66.21
N ALA A 2 -8.21 9.51 -66.32
CA ALA A 2 -8.71 8.17 -66.72
C ALA A 2 -8.28 6.96 -65.85
N GLU A 3 -9.11 6.00 -65.42
CA GLU A 3 -10.55 5.67 -65.56
C GLU A 3 -10.91 4.59 -64.48
N PRO A 4 -12.21 4.23 -64.28
CA PRO A 4 -12.75 3.69 -63.01
C PRO A 4 -13.25 2.21 -62.99
N LEU A 5 -13.45 1.71 -61.75
CA LEU A 5 -14.40 0.69 -61.19
C LEU A 5 -14.44 -0.77 -61.74
N PRO A 6 -14.85 -1.74 -60.89
CA PRO A 6 -16.28 -2.11 -60.89
C PRO A 6 -16.93 -2.26 -59.49
N GLU A 7 -18.23 -2.04 -59.49
CA GLU A 7 -19.19 -2.19 -58.40
C GLU A 7 -19.42 -3.67 -58.04
N HIS A 8 -19.71 -3.94 -56.77
CA HIS A 8 -20.59 -5.04 -56.39
C HIS A 8 -21.65 -4.54 -55.41
N THR A 9 -22.88 -4.49 -55.91
CA THR A 9 -24.13 -4.45 -55.17
C THR A 9 -24.21 -5.58 -54.14
N SER A 10 -24.76 -5.32 -52.95
CA SER A 10 -25.94 -6.03 -52.44
C SER A 10 -26.36 -5.60 -51.03
N GLN A 11 -27.62 -5.18 -50.97
CA GLN A 11 -28.62 -5.48 -49.93
C GLN A 11 -28.57 -4.74 -48.59
N SER A 12 -29.46 -3.74 -48.52
CA SER A 12 -30.21 -3.34 -47.35
C SER A 12 -30.83 -4.54 -46.62
N ASN A 13 -30.61 -4.62 -45.31
CA ASN A 13 -31.62 -5.21 -44.43
C ASN A 13 -31.78 -4.35 -43.17
N VAL A 14 -32.98 -3.81 -43.01
CA VAL A 14 -33.40 -2.98 -41.90
C VAL A 14 -33.98 -3.91 -40.82
N GLY A 15 -33.36 -3.86 -39.64
CA GLY A 15 -34.05 -3.83 -38.35
C GLY A 15 -34.67 -5.12 -37.83
N THR A 16 -34.03 -5.69 -36.80
CA THR A 16 -34.75 -6.07 -35.58
C THR A 16 -33.87 -5.72 -34.39
N GLY A 17 -34.34 -4.77 -33.58
CA GLY A 17 -33.68 -4.32 -32.37
C GLY A 17 -33.58 -5.44 -31.34
N GLY A 18 -32.35 -5.76 -30.95
CA GLY A 18 -32.05 -6.32 -29.64
C GLY A 18 -31.54 -5.16 -28.79
N ALA A 19 -32.22 -4.88 -27.69
CA ALA A 19 -31.80 -3.90 -26.70
C ALA A 19 -30.34 -4.18 -26.32
N GLY A 20 -29.45 -3.26 -26.70
CA GLY A 20 -28.10 -3.25 -26.18
C GLY A 20 -28.21 -3.00 -24.69
N GLU A 21 -27.96 -4.04 -23.89
CA GLU A 21 -27.53 -3.84 -22.52
C GLU A 21 -26.30 -2.95 -22.58
N THR A 22 -26.50 -1.66 -22.32
CA THR A 22 -25.44 -0.74 -21.94
C THR A 22 -24.95 -1.22 -20.58
N GLY A 23 -24.13 -2.27 -20.59
CA GLY A 23 -23.33 -2.66 -19.45
C GLY A 23 -22.48 -1.47 -19.09
N SER A 24 -22.92 -0.72 -18.07
CA SER A 24 -22.06 0.20 -17.35
C SER A 24 -20.86 -0.61 -16.91
N ARG A 25 -19.73 -0.49 -17.64
CA ARG A 25 -18.45 -0.97 -17.17
C ARG A 25 -18.10 -0.11 -15.96
N THR A 26 -18.60 -0.48 -14.79
CA THR A 26 -18.05 -0.01 -13.53
C THR A 26 -16.56 -0.32 -13.60
N ALA A 27 -15.72 0.70 -13.79
CA ALA A 27 -14.29 0.50 -13.90
C ALA A 27 -13.82 -0.31 -12.68
N SER A 28 -13.24 -1.48 -12.95
CA SER A 28 -12.68 -2.34 -11.91
C SER A 28 -11.52 -1.57 -11.28
N HIS A 29 -11.51 -1.48 -9.95
CA HIS A 29 -10.42 -0.81 -9.22
C HIS A 29 -9.65 -1.90 -8.47
N PRO A 30 -8.31 -1.94 -8.54
CA PRO A 30 -7.51 -3.04 -7.98
C PRO A 30 -7.76 -3.33 -6.48
N PHE A 31 -8.19 -2.31 -5.74
CA PHE A 31 -8.48 -2.42 -4.31
C PHE A 31 -9.96 -2.45 -3.93
N LEU A 32 -10.90 -2.45 -4.88
CA LEU A 32 -12.34 -2.44 -4.58
C LEU A 32 -13.08 -3.46 -5.46
N HIS A 33 -13.10 -4.71 -5.01
CA HIS A 33 -13.57 -5.85 -5.81
C HIS A 33 -15.09 -5.97 -5.85
N ARG A 34 -15.77 -5.75 -4.72
CA ARG A 34 -17.23 -5.81 -4.63
C ARG A 34 -17.81 -4.79 -3.66
N THR A 35 -19.08 -4.48 -3.85
CA THR A 35 -19.89 -3.68 -2.92
C THR A 35 -20.77 -4.62 -2.09
N THR A 36 -20.81 -4.41 -0.77
CA THR A 36 -21.64 -5.19 0.15
C THR A 36 -22.71 -4.28 0.77
N PRO A 37 -24.00 -4.69 0.79
CA PRO A 37 -25.05 -3.91 1.43
C PRO A 37 -24.79 -3.68 2.93
N VAL A 38 -25.06 -2.48 3.40
CA VAL A 38 -25.01 -2.09 4.82
C VAL A 38 -26.22 -1.22 5.15
N LEU A 39 -26.65 -1.20 6.42
CA LEU A 39 -27.83 -0.43 6.86
C LEU A 39 -27.66 1.08 6.68
N ARG A 40 -26.42 1.58 6.82
CA ARG A 40 -26.05 2.98 6.62
C ARG A 40 -24.71 3.05 5.91
N GLY A 41 -24.60 3.99 4.98
CA GLY A 41 -23.35 4.22 4.25
C GLY A 41 -23.11 3.22 3.13
N HIS A 42 -21.84 3.05 2.78
CA HIS A 42 -21.39 2.14 1.72
C HIS A 42 -20.25 1.28 2.21
N ARG A 43 -20.22 0.01 1.82
CA ARG A 43 -19.15 -0.91 2.16
C ARG A 43 -18.60 -1.57 0.91
N PHE A 44 -17.28 -1.54 0.79
CA PHE A 44 -16.56 -2.22 -0.27
C PHE A 44 -15.64 -3.27 0.34
N GLU A 45 -15.53 -4.40 -0.33
CA GLU A 45 -14.69 -5.52 0.09
C GLU A 45 -13.76 -5.95 -1.03
N SER A 46 -12.56 -6.35 -0.62
CA SER A 46 -11.53 -6.89 -1.49
C SER A 46 -10.85 -8.06 -0.80
N ASN A 47 -10.45 -9.05 -1.58
CA ASN A 47 -9.72 -10.21 -1.09
C ASN A 47 -8.33 -10.24 -1.69
N PHE A 48 -7.31 -10.31 -0.84
CA PHE A 48 -5.92 -10.30 -1.27
C PHE A 48 -5.26 -11.63 -0.97
N THR A 49 -4.60 -12.20 -1.98
CA THR A 49 -3.85 -13.45 -1.86
C THR A 49 -2.46 -13.25 -1.26
N GLY A 50 -1.95 -12.02 -1.28
CA GLY A 50 -0.58 -11.68 -0.89
C GLY A 50 0.40 -11.70 -2.07
N HIS A 51 -0.03 -12.15 -3.26
CA HIS A 51 0.78 -12.15 -4.47
C HIS A 51 0.64 -10.87 -5.30
N GLU A 52 -0.33 -10.02 -4.98
CA GLU A 52 -0.48 -8.73 -5.61
C GLU A 52 0.77 -7.87 -5.34
N ALA A 53 1.27 -7.15 -6.35
CA ALA A 53 2.53 -6.40 -6.24
C ALA A 53 2.56 -5.45 -5.02
N VAL A 54 1.42 -4.81 -4.70
CA VAL A 54 1.25 -3.94 -3.52
C VAL A 54 1.57 -4.63 -2.19
N LEU A 55 1.46 -5.96 -2.12
CA LEU A 55 1.70 -6.79 -0.93
C LEU A 55 3.02 -7.56 -1.05
N ALA A 56 3.27 -8.20 -2.19
CA ALA A 56 4.46 -9.01 -2.43
C ALA A 56 5.76 -8.17 -2.38
N ASP A 57 5.69 -6.90 -2.78
CA ASP A 57 6.82 -5.98 -2.76
C ASP A 57 6.87 -5.09 -1.51
N HIS A 58 5.94 -5.27 -0.55
CA HIS A 58 5.92 -4.52 0.71
C HIS A 58 5.90 -5.50 1.90
N VAL A 59 7.09 -6.05 2.21
CA VAL A 59 7.26 -7.08 3.22
C VAL A 59 7.91 -6.50 4.47
N VAL A 60 7.25 -6.62 5.62
CA VAL A 60 7.72 -6.11 6.91
C VAL A 60 7.80 -7.27 7.90
N GLN A 61 8.97 -7.46 8.51
CA GLN A 61 9.31 -8.58 9.39
C GLN A 61 8.93 -9.95 8.79
N GLY A 62 9.12 -10.10 7.48
CA GLY A 62 8.81 -11.32 6.74
C GLY A 62 7.33 -11.55 6.45
N ARG A 63 6.46 -10.54 6.64
CA ARG A 63 5.02 -10.62 6.36
C ARG A 63 4.64 -9.60 5.29
N ALA A 64 3.78 -9.99 4.35
CA ALA A 64 3.24 -9.08 3.33
C ALA A 64 2.20 -8.14 3.97
N LEU A 65 2.54 -6.86 4.06
CA LEU A 65 1.71 -5.84 4.71
C LEU A 65 1.18 -4.89 3.64
N LEU A 66 -0.10 -4.51 3.74
CA LEU A 66 -0.60 -3.41 2.92
C LEU A 66 0.07 -2.12 3.42
N PRO A 67 0.77 -1.35 2.56
CA PRO A 67 1.42 -0.12 2.97
C PRO A 67 0.38 0.90 3.49
N GLY A 68 0.76 1.70 4.48
CA GLY A 68 -0.15 2.67 5.09
C GLY A 68 -0.74 3.66 4.07
N VAL A 69 0.05 4.05 3.06
CA VAL A 69 -0.38 4.96 2.00
C VAL A 69 -1.42 4.37 1.05
N ALA A 70 -1.52 3.04 0.90
CA ALA A 70 -2.53 2.43 0.04
C ALA A 70 -3.95 2.74 0.56
N TYR A 71 -4.13 2.90 1.87
CA TYR A 71 -5.42 3.26 2.46
C TYR A 71 -5.95 4.60 1.92
N LEU A 72 -5.07 5.52 1.52
CA LEU A 72 -5.46 6.81 0.93
C LEU A 72 -6.14 6.61 -0.43
N GLU A 73 -5.56 5.76 -1.29
CA GLU A 73 -6.13 5.44 -2.60
C GLU A 73 -7.43 4.65 -2.47
N ILE A 74 -7.49 3.71 -1.53
CA ILE A 74 -8.71 2.91 -1.29
C ILE A 74 -9.84 3.81 -0.80
N ALA A 75 -9.57 4.69 0.16
CA ALA A 75 -10.56 5.64 0.66
C ALA A 75 -11.04 6.59 -0.44
N ARG A 76 -10.10 7.16 -1.24
CA ARG A 76 -10.41 8.01 -2.39
C ARG A 76 -11.30 7.28 -3.39
N ALA A 77 -10.87 6.13 -3.88
CA ALA A 77 -11.61 5.36 -4.88
C ALA A 77 -13.00 4.91 -4.37
N ALA A 78 -13.12 4.55 -3.09
CA ALA A 78 -14.41 4.22 -2.48
C ALA A 78 -15.33 5.44 -2.47
N LEU A 79 -14.80 6.61 -2.11
CA LEU A 79 -15.54 7.87 -2.12
C LEU A 79 -15.98 8.25 -3.55
N CYS A 80 -15.11 8.07 -4.55
CA CYS A 80 -15.45 8.31 -5.96
C CYS A 80 -16.65 7.48 -6.42
N ARG A 81 -16.72 6.20 -6.00
CA ARG A 81 -17.85 5.33 -6.33
C ARG A 81 -19.15 5.75 -5.65
N VAL A 82 -19.08 6.40 -4.50
CA VAL A 82 -20.27 6.89 -3.77
C VAL A 82 -20.78 8.20 -4.36
N HIS A 83 -19.88 9.11 -4.75
CA HIS A 83 -20.24 10.45 -5.24
C HIS A 83 -20.30 10.58 -6.76
N GLU A 84 -20.09 9.48 -7.50
CA GLU A 84 -20.19 9.42 -8.96
C GLU A 84 -19.53 10.63 -9.67
N MET A 85 -18.26 10.93 -9.35
CA MET A 85 -17.33 11.92 -9.99
C MET A 85 -16.57 12.82 -8.98
N SER A 86 -15.61 12.28 -8.21
CA SER A 86 -14.66 13.13 -7.46
C SER A 86 -13.24 12.59 -7.55
N ASP A 87 -12.40 13.12 -8.43
CA ASP A 87 -11.04 12.60 -8.61
C ASP A 87 -10.11 12.98 -7.44
N GLY A 88 -10.38 14.11 -6.77
CA GLY A 88 -9.65 14.55 -5.58
C GLY A 88 -10.36 14.21 -4.28
N ALA A 89 -9.59 14.20 -3.19
CA ALA A 89 -10.13 14.03 -1.84
C ALA A 89 -9.24 14.67 -0.78
N SER A 90 -9.86 15.05 0.33
CA SER A 90 -9.17 15.48 1.54
C SER A 90 -9.49 14.49 2.65
N LEU A 91 -8.45 14.00 3.32
CA LEU A 91 -8.55 13.14 4.48
C LEU A 91 -8.02 13.86 5.71
N ARG A 92 -8.60 13.59 6.88
CA ARG A 92 -8.09 14.06 8.16
C ARG A 92 -8.21 12.99 9.23
N ASN A 93 -7.42 13.15 10.30
CA ASN A 93 -7.41 12.27 11.46
C ASN A 93 -7.22 10.79 11.07
N LEU A 94 -6.28 10.52 10.15
CA LEU A 94 -5.96 9.15 9.76
C LEU A 94 -5.16 8.48 10.87
N VAL A 95 -5.61 7.32 11.33
CA VAL A 95 -4.91 6.54 12.35
C VAL A 95 -4.82 5.08 11.92
N TRP A 96 -3.62 4.60 11.65
CA TRP A 96 -3.34 3.19 11.45
C TRP A 96 -3.16 2.52 12.82
N MET A 97 -4.21 1.85 13.28
CA MET A 97 -4.20 1.14 14.56
C MET A 97 -3.44 -0.18 14.44
N ARG A 98 -3.66 -0.91 13.34
CA ARG A 98 -3.06 -2.22 13.07
C ARG A 98 -2.84 -2.39 11.57
N PRO A 99 -1.76 -3.05 11.14
CA PRO A 99 -1.53 -3.30 9.73
C PRO A 99 -2.51 -4.35 9.20
N PHE A 100 -2.98 -4.18 7.97
CA PHE A 100 -3.54 -5.28 7.21
C PHE A 100 -2.40 -6.20 6.77
N ILE A 101 -2.56 -7.49 7.03
CA ILE A 101 -1.57 -8.50 6.66
C ILE A 101 -2.27 -9.52 5.79
N ALA A 102 -1.76 -9.68 4.56
CA ALA A 102 -2.17 -10.78 3.71
C ALA A 102 -1.46 -12.03 4.22
N ASP A 103 -2.16 -12.81 5.05
CA ASP A 103 -1.68 -14.13 5.41
C ASP A 103 -1.84 -15.05 4.18
N ALA A 104 -0.77 -15.74 3.81
CA ALA A 104 -0.70 -16.55 2.58
C ALA A 104 -1.44 -17.90 2.74
N GLY A 105 -2.68 -17.85 3.27
CA GLY A 105 -3.62 -18.96 3.26
C GLY A 105 -4.26 -19.13 1.88
N ILE A 106 -4.86 -20.30 1.64
CA ILE A 106 -5.46 -20.67 0.34
C ILE A 106 -6.54 -19.66 -0.10
N ASP A 107 -7.29 -19.09 0.85
CA ASP A 107 -8.40 -18.20 0.58
C ASP A 107 -8.03 -16.70 0.59
N GLY A 108 -6.76 -16.37 0.89
CA GLY A 108 -6.31 -14.98 1.09
C GLY A 108 -6.91 -14.30 2.32
N ALA A 109 -6.76 -12.98 2.40
CA ALA A 109 -7.28 -12.14 3.48
C ALA A 109 -8.21 -11.05 2.92
N GLY A 110 -9.38 -10.91 3.54
CA GLY A 110 -10.36 -9.90 3.16
C GLY A 110 -10.12 -8.55 3.85
N LEU A 111 -10.09 -7.47 3.08
CA LEU A 111 -10.12 -6.08 3.55
C LEU A 111 -11.50 -5.49 3.26
N ALA A 112 -12.07 -4.79 4.23
CA ALA A 112 -13.29 -4.01 4.03
C ALA A 112 -13.03 -2.53 4.31
N VAL A 113 -13.61 -1.64 3.50
CA VAL A 113 -13.71 -0.20 3.77
C VAL A 113 -15.18 0.18 3.87
N THR A 114 -15.56 0.86 4.95
CA THR A 114 -16.92 1.33 5.20
C THR A 114 -16.93 2.84 5.29
N LEU A 115 -17.79 3.46 4.49
CA LEU A 115 -18.00 4.90 4.41
C LEU A 115 -19.34 5.26 5.04
N THR A 116 -19.33 6.05 6.12
CA THR A 116 -20.54 6.52 6.80
C THR A 116 -20.64 8.05 6.70
N PRO A 117 -21.61 8.59 5.95
CA PRO A 117 -21.79 10.04 5.82
C PRO A 117 -22.08 10.71 7.17
N ARG A 118 -21.54 11.90 7.38
CA ARG A 118 -21.80 12.75 8.55
C ARG A 118 -22.54 14.03 8.14
N ALA A 119 -23.09 14.72 9.13
CA ALA A 119 -23.80 15.99 8.91
C ALA A 119 -22.88 17.17 8.56
N ASP A 120 -21.59 17.10 8.89
CA ASP A 120 -20.60 18.18 8.69
C ASP A 120 -19.92 18.16 7.31
N GLY A 121 -20.48 17.38 6.36
CA GLY A 121 -19.93 17.23 5.00
C GLY A 121 -18.70 16.33 4.91
N TRP A 122 -18.28 15.73 6.03
CA TRP A 122 -17.29 14.67 6.06
C TRP A 122 -17.95 13.29 6.03
N THR A 123 -17.19 12.27 5.69
CA THR A 123 -17.58 10.86 5.72
C THR A 123 -16.58 10.13 6.61
N ASP A 124 -17.07 9.43 7.63
CA ASP A 124 -16.22 8.54 8.42
C ASP A 124 -15.84 7.34 7.54
N CYS A 125 -14.55 7.04 7.47
CA CYS A 125 -13.96 5.99 6.65
C CYS A 125 -13.23 5.00 7.56
N SER A 126 -13.78 3.80 7.71
CA SER A 126 -13.25 2.75 8.58
C SER A 126 -12.81 1.55 7.76
N PHE A 127 -11.59 1.08 8.01
CA PHE A 127 -11.03 -0.12 7.43
C PHE A 127 -11.02 -1.25 8.46
N SER A 128 -11.46 -2.44 8.06
CA SER A 128 -11.44 -3.62 8.92
C SER A 128 -11.02 -4.86 8.14
N GLN A 129 -10.56 -5.88 8.86
CA GLN A 129 -10.46 -7.21 8.28
C GLN A 129 -11.88 -7.79 8.10
N ALA A 130 -12.14 -8.41 6.94
CA ALA A 130 -13.49 -8.84 6.57
C ALA A 130 -13.92 -10.17 7.22
N ALA A 131 -12.99 -10.96 7.77
CA ALA A 131 -13.25 -12.25 8.39
C ALA A 131 -13.38 -12.15 9.92
N GLY A 132 -14.50 -12.63 10.49
CA GLY A 132 -14.70 -12.76 11.94
C GLY A 132 -15.20 -11.49 12.65
N VAL A 133 -14.74 -11.26 13.89
CA VAL A 133 -14.99 -10.00 14.61
C VAL A 133 -14.21 -8.90 13.88
N ALA A 134 -14.93 -7.92 13.33
CA ALA A 134 -14.35 -6.82 12.56
C ALA A 134 -13.38 -6.01 13.42
N GLU A 135 -12.10 -6.36 13.33
CA GLU A 135 -11.03 -5.61 13.93
C GLU A 135 -10.72 -4.40 13.08
N ILE A 136 -10.80 -3.21 13.68
CA ILE A 136 -10.55 -1.95 12.99
C ILE A 136 -9.03 -1.79 12.79
N LEU A 137 -8.64 -1.63 11.53
CA LEU A 137 -7.25 -1.51 11.09
C LEU A 137 -6.84 -0.04 10.96
N CYS A 138 -7.70 0.76 10.35
CA CYS A 138 -7.47 2.17 10.09
C CYS A 138 -8.79 2.94 10.16
N GLU A 139 -8.74 4.13 10.74
CA GLU A 139 -9.85 5.08 10.74
C GLU A 139 -9.40 6.42 10.17
N ALA A 140 -10.34 7.09 9.53
CA ALA A 140 -10.14 8.37 8.87
C ALA A 140 -11.46 9.10 8.72
N GLN A 141 -11.37 10.40 8.43
CA GLN A 141 -12.46 11.16 7.85
C GLN A 141 -12.06 11.60 6.45
N ILE A 142 -12.94 11.46 5.48
CA ILE A 142 -12.71 11.82 4.10
C ILE A 142 -13.83 12.70 3.56
N ARG A 143 -13.50 13.61 2.65
CA ARG A 143 -14.48 14.35 1.86
C ARG A 143 -14.01 14.52 0.41
N PRO A 144 -14.95 14.66 -0.54
CA PRO A 144 -14.65 15.05 -1.90
C PRO A 144 -13.88 16.38 -1.94
N MET A 145 -12.97 16.49 -2.89
CA MET A 145 -12.29 17.73 -3.21
C MET A 145 -12.16 17.82 -4.72
N THR A 146 -12.52 18.96 -5.30
CA THR A 146 -12.22 19.20 -6.71
C THR A 146 -10.70 19.28 -6.87
N LEU A 147 -10.15 18.53 -7.83
CA LEU A 147 -8.73 18.67 -8.18
C LEU A 147 -8.43 20.14 -8.43
N ALA A 148 -7.48 20.68 -7.68
CA ALA A 148 -7.17 22.09 -7.77
C ALA A 148 -6.52 22.38 -9.13
N ARG A 149 -6.88 23.52 -9.70
CA ARG A 149 -6.35 23.98 -11.00
C ARG A 149 -5.24 25.01 -10.83
N ASP A 150 -5.22 25.68 -9.68
CA ASP A 150 -4.26 26.73 -9.35
C ASP A 150 -3.45 26.32 -8.12
N PHE A 151 -2.13 26.26 -8.28
CA PHE A 151 -1.19 25.98 -7.21
C PHE A 151 -0.04 26.96 -7.22
N ILE A 152 0.48 27.24 -6.03
CA ILE A 152 1.79 27.85 -5.90
C ILE A 152 2.81 26.72 -5.99
N SER A 153 3.56 26.69 -7.09
CA SER A 153 4.69 25.76 -7.26
C SER A 153 5.75 26.03 -6.20
N ALA A 154 6.31 24.95 -5.66
CA ALA A 154 7.50 25.03 -4.84
C ALA A 154 8.72 25.33 -5.72
N ASP A 155 9.63 26.17 -5.23
CA ASP A 155 10.91 26.42 -5.90
C ASP A 155 11.85 25.22 -5.66
N LEU A 156 11.80 24.25 -6.58
CA LEU A 156 12.64 23.05 -6.53
C LEU A 156 14.13 23.38 -6.49
N ARG A 157 14.57 24.47 -7.14
CA ARG A 157 15.98 24.88 -7.13
C ARG A 157 16.39 25.39 -5.75
N ALA A 158 15.53 26.20 -5.11
CA ALA A 158 15.77 26.64 -3.75
C ALA A 158 15.79 25.47 -2.76
N ILE A 159 14.87 24.51 -2.89
CA ILE A 159 14.84 23.30 -2.05
C ILE A 159 16.12 22.47 -2.26
N PHE A 160 16.51 22.23 -3.51
CA PHE A 160 17.75 21.53 -3.84
C PHE A 160 18.98 22.21 -3.23
N GLY A 161 19.02 23.54 -3.23
CA GLY A 161 20.10 24.32 -2.59
C GLY A 161 20.17 24.17 -1.06
N ARG A 162 19.04 23.97 -0.38
CA ARG A 162 19.00 23.69 1.06
C ARG A 162 19.31 22.22 1.39
N CYS A 163 18.95 21.31 0.49
CA CYS A 163 19.28 19.88 0.59
C CYS A 163 20.69 19.59 0.02
N GLY A 164 21.71 20.14 0.68
CA GLY A 164 23.09 20.12 0.18
C GLY A 164 23.76 18.75 0.19
N ARG A 165 23.36 17.83 1.06
CA ARG A 165 24.04 16.54 1.26
C ARG A 165 23.41 15.44 0.44
N GLU A 166 24.20 14.78 -0.38
CA GLU A 166 23.75 13.59 -1.11
C GLU A 166 23.66 12.38 -0.16
N VAL A 167 22.63 11.57 -0.36
CA VAL A 167 22.34 10.40 0.44
C VAL A 167 22.22 9.19 -0.48
N SER A 168 23.01 8.15 -0.20
CA SER A 168 23.02 6.90 -0.96
C SER A 168 21.67 6.19 -0.84
N VAL A 169 20.98 6.04 -1.97
CA VAL A 169 19.69 5.33 -2.05
C VAL A 169 19.88 3.84 -1.78
N GLU A 170 21.01 3.28 -2.20
CA GLU A 170 21.41 1.91 -1.91
C GLU A 170 21.54 1.68 -0.40
N ASP A 171 22.21 2.59 0.31
CA ASP A 171 22.38 2.49 1.77
C ASP A 171 21.04 2.66 2.50
N VAL A 172 20.17 3.55 2.01
CA VAL A 172 18.80 3.70 2.53
C VAL A 172 18.03 2.39 2.45
N TYR A 173 18.02 1.75 1.27
CA TYR A 173 17.33 0.48 1.09
C TYR A 173 17.98 -0.68 1.86
N ALA A 174 19.31 -0.67 2.00
CA ALA A 174 20.01 -1.63 2.86
C ALA A 174 19.64 -1.44 4.33
N GLY A 175 19.52 -0.18 4.78
CA GLY A 175 19.04 0.19 6.12
C GLY A 175 17.62 -0.31 6.38
N PHE A 176 16.69 -0.08 5.46
CA PHE A 176 15.33 -0.63 5.56
C PHE A 176 15.35 -2.15 5.65
N SER A 177 16.09 -2.84 4.78
CA SER A 177 16.19 -4.30 4.82
C SER A 177 16.78 -4.80 6.14
N GLY A 178 17.80 -4.12 6.68
CA GLY A 178 18.41 -4.43 7.97
C GLY A 178 17.46 -4.22 9.16
N SER A 179 16.52 -3.28 9.04
CA SER A 179 15.45 -3.03 10.02
C SER A 179 14.27 -4.01 9.92
N GLY A 180 14.29 -4.90 8.92
CA GLY A 180 13.22 -5.86 8.64
C GLY A 180 12.15 -5.36 7.67
N VAL A 181 12.38 -4.27 6.94
CA VAL A 181 11.48 -3.78 5.89
C VAL A 181 12.11 -4.08 4.52
N SER A 182 11.53 -5.02 3.80
CA SER A 182 11.97 -5.47 2.49
C SER A 182 11.06 -4.92 1.40
N TYR A 183 11.57 -3.96 0.63
CA TYR A 183 10.90 -3.39 -0.53
C TYR A 183 11.28 -4.13 -1.82
N GLY A 184 10.27 -4.63 -2.54
CA GLY A 184 10.40 -5.17 -3.89
C GLY A 184 10.32 -4.10 -4.98
N PRO A 185 10.42 -4.48 -6.27
CA PRO A 185 10.60 -3.55 -7.37
C PRO A 185 9.57 -2.41 -7.47
N SER A 186 8.30 -2.67 -7.17
CA SER A 186 7.24 -1.64 -7.24
C SER A 186 7.32 -0.59 -6.13
N PHE A 187 8.00 -0.88 -5.01
CA PHE A 187 8.19 0.07 -3.89
C PHE A 187 9.60 0.67 -3.85
N ARG A 188 10.49 0.29 -4.77
CA ARG A 188 11.83 0.86 -4.91
C ARG A 188 11.84 2.04 -5.88
N THR A 189 10.96 3.01 -5.61
CA THR A 189 10.72 4.16 -6.50
C THR A 189 11.69 5.32 -6.26
N LEU A 190 12.33 5.41 -5.09
CA LEU A 190 13.33 6.43 -4.79
C LEU A 190 14.59 6.18 -5.64
N THR A 191 15.00 7.15 -6.46
CA THR A 191 16.14 7.04 -7.38
C THR A 191 17.28 8.01 -7.07
N ALA A 192 16.98 9.12 -6.42
CA ALA A 192 17.97 10.04 -5.87
C ALA A 192 17.46 10.64 -4.57
N LEU A 193 18.36 10.96 -3.64
CA LEU A 193 17.99 11.55 -2.36
C LEU A 193 19.05 12.56 -1.91
N ARG A 194 18.57 13.71 -1.47
CA ARG A 194 19.39 14.71 -0.80
C ARG A 194 18.75 15.12 0.51
N GLY A 195 19.57 15.40 1.51
CA GLY A 195 19.13 15.91 2.81
C GLY A 195 19.75 17.25 3.16
N GLY A 196 19.04 17.99 3.98
CA GLY A 196 19.41 19.27 4.59
C GLY A 196 19.07 19.28 6.07
N ILE A 197 19.04 20.47 6.69
CA ILE A 197 18.63 20.61 8.09
C ILE A 197 17.12 20.42 8.17
N ASP A 198 16.68 19.35 8.84
CA ASP A 198 15.26 19.02 9.06
C ASP A 198 14.43 18.87 7.78
N GLU A 199 15.06 18.71 6.61
CA GLU A 199 14.36 18.50 5.34
C GLU A 199 15.14 17.58 4.40
N ALA A 200 14.42 16.97 3.46
CA ALA A 200 14.98 16.13 2.42
C ALA A 200 14.21 16.29 1.11
N LEU A 201 14.91 16.07 -0.01
CA LEU A 201 14.37 16.07 -1.35
C LEU A 201 14.74 14.75 -2.03
N GLY A 202 13.72 13.93 -2.33
CA GLY A 202 13.86 12.67 -3.05
C GLY A 202 13.30 12.77 -4.47
N LEU A 203 13.99 12.20 -5.45
CA LEU A 203 13.44 11.94 -6.78
C LEU A 203 12.81 10.56 -6.80
N LEU A 204 11.56 10.48 -7.26
CA LEU A 204 10.78 9.26 -7.35
C LEU A 204 10.52 8.93 -8.82
N GLU A 205 10.73 7.67 -9.19
CA GLU A 205 10.39 7.14 -10.51
C GLU A 205 9.67 5.81 -10.36
N ARG A 206 8.48 5.70 -10.93
CA ARG A 206 7.71 4.45 -11.00
C ARG A 206 8.47 3.46 -11.89
N ARG A 207 8.86 2.32 -11.31
CA ARG A 207 9.64 1.27 -12.01
C ARG A 207 8.80 0.12 -12.56
N SER A 208 7.71 -0.22 -11.87
CA SER A 208 6.83 -1.34 -12.22
C SER A 208 5.42 -1.12 -11.65
N GLY A 209 4.47 -1.97 -12.04
CA GLY A 209 3.07 -1.89 -11.60
C GLY A 209 2.11 -1.52 -12.74
N PRO A 210 0.79 -1.64 -12.50
CA PRO A 210 -0.23 -1.23 -13.47
C PRO A 210 -0.08 0.26 -13.81
N ARG A 211 -0.11 0.58 -15.11
CA ARG A 211 -0.16 1.94 -15.64
C ARG A 211 -1.58 2.25 -16.07
N GLY A 212 -2.10 3.44 -15.75
CA GLY A 212 -3.38 3.91 -16.26
C GLY A 212 -4.20 4.70 -15.24
N GLU A 213 -5.37 5.16 -15.69
CA GLU A 213 -6.34 5.99 -14.95
C GLU A 213 -6.98 5.29 -13.74
N GLU A 214 -6.73 3.98 -13.56
CA GLU A 214 -7.33 3.17 -12.48
C GLU A 214 -6.71 3.40 -11.11
N LEU A 215 -5.48 3.96 -11.03
CA LEU A 215 -4.77 4.23 -9.77
C LEU A 215 -4.20 5.65 -9.80
N LEU A 216 -4.94 6.61 -9.23
CA LEU A 216 -4.49 8.01 -9.19
C LEU A 216 -3.34 8.20 -8.19
N LEU A 217 -3.35 7.42 -7.10
CA LEU A 217 -2.29 7.39 -6.11
C LEU A 217 -1.63 6.02 -6.12
N ASP A 218 -0.54 5.91 -6.87
CA ASP A 218 0.31 4.73 -6.84
C ASP A 218 0.86 4.46 -5.44
N PRO A 219 0.59 3.30 -4.82
CA PRO A 219 1.11 3.01 -3.49
C PRO A 219 2.63 2.97 -3.41
N GLY A 220 3.32 2.53 -4.47
CA GLY A 220 4.78 2.42 -4.50
C GLY A 220 5.46 3.79 -4.63
N VAL A 221 4.91 4.69 -5.44
CA VAL A 221 5.38 6.09 -5.52
C VAL A 221 5.09 6.83 -4.23
N LEU A 222 3.87 6.71 -3.70
CA LEU A 222 3.49 7.42 -2.47
C LEU A 222 4.24 6.90 -1.23
N ASP A 223 4.55 5.60 -1.17
CA ASP A 223 5.39 5.05 -0.11
C ASP A 223 6.85 5.49 -0.29
N GLY A 224 7.38 5.51 -1.52
CA GLY A 224 8.67 6.10 -1.85
C GLY A 224 8.80 7.56 -1.39
N ALA A 225 7.71 8.33 -1.48
CA ALA A 225 7.68 9.68 -0.93
C ALA A 225 7.90 9.71 0.60
N LEU A 226 7.38 8.72 1.33
CA LEU A 226 7.65 8.57 2.76
C LEU A 226 9.07 8.08 3.02
N GLN A 227 9.59 7.17 2.20
CA GLN A 227 10.96 6.65 2.29
C GLN A 227 12.01 7.78 2.19
N ALA A 228 11.71 8.86 1.44
CA ALA A 228 12.58 10.04 1.35
C ALA A 228 12.84 10.74 2.71
N ALA A 229 12.04 10.46 3.75
CA ALA A 229 12.32 10.90 5.12
C ALA A 229 13.66 10.41 5.66
N ALA A 230 14.19 9.28 5.14
CA ALA A 230 15.52 8.78 5.46
C ALA A 230 16.63 9.81 5.13
N GLY A 231 16.37 10.75 4.21
CA GLY A 231 17.30 11.80 3.85
C GLY A 231 17.58 12.78 4.98
N ILE A 232 16.60 13.01 5.86
CA ILE A 232 16.77 13.86 7.04
C ILE A 232 17.77 13.19 7.99
N GLU A 233 17.60 11.89 8.26
CA GLU A 233 18.47 11.16 9.19
C GLU A 233 19.88 10.97 8.62
N GLY A 234 19.99 10.66 7.32
CA GLY A 234 21.27 10.54 6.64
C GLY A 234 22.06 11.85 6.57
N ALA A 235 21.37 13.00 6.51
CA ALA A 235 22.01 14.31 6.51
C ALA A 235 22.58 14.70 7.88
N ASP A 236 21.89 14.33 8.97
CA ASP A 236 22.34 14.53 10.35
C ASP A 236 23.59 13.72 10.70
N GLY A 237 24.07 12.84 9.81
CA GLY A 237 25.21 11.97 10.08
C GLY A 237 24.91 10.91 11.14
N ARG A 238 23.63 10.63 11.43
CA ARG A 238 23.25 9.47 12.22
C ARG A 238 23.63 8.22 11.42
N ASP A 239 24.23 7.23 12.10
CA ASP A 239 24.56 5.97 11.45
C ASP A 239 23.28 5.34 10.87
N TRP A 240 23.39 4.71 9.70
CA TRP A 240 22.30 3.91 9.12
C TRP A 240 21.79 2.82 10.07
N GLN A 241 22.56 2.48 11.10
CA GLN A 241 22.15 1.63 12.23
C GLN A 241 21.09 2.27 13.13
N SER A 242 20.90 3.60 13.18
CA SER A 242 19.78 4.21 13.91
C SER A 242 18.43 4.06 13.20
N LEU A 243 18.44 3.78 11.89
CA LEU A 243 17.26 3.33 11.14
C LEU A 243 16.92 1.85 11.43
N SER A 244 17.75 1.13 12.21
CA SER A 244 17.54 -0.29 12.54
C SER A 244 16.26 -0.56 13.31
N GLU A 245 15.73 0.44 14.01
CA GLU A 245 14.39 0.40 14.57
C GLU A 245 13.39 0.76 13.47
N GLY A 246 13.11 -0.18 12.56
CA GLY A 246 12.19 0.03 11.46
C GLY A 246 10.94 0.76 11.93
N ARG A 247 10.51 1.79 11.21
CA ARG A 247 9.40 2.66 11.62
C ARG A 247 8.26 2.54 10.64
N LEU A 248 7.05 2.47 11.16
CA LEU A 248 5.84 2.44 10.34
C LEU A 248 5.00 3.69 10.59
N PRO A 249 4.32 4.23 9.55
CA PRO A 249 3.28 5.23 9.73
C PRO A 249 2.23 4.74 10.74
N PHE A 250 1.82 5.60 11.66
CA PHE A 250 0.74 5.28 12.60
C PHE A 250 -0.36 6.34 12.67
N ALA A 251 -0.05 7.59 12.34
CA ALA A 251 -1.04 8.65 12.25
C ALA A 251 -0.67 9.67 11.18
N LEU A 252 -1.68 10.29 10.59
CA LEU A 252 -1.56 11.38 9.65
C LEU A 252 -2.67 12.40 9.94
N ALA A 253 -2.30 13.65 10.22
CA ALA A 253 -3.27 14.67 10.58
C ALA A 253 -4.14 15.06 9.38
N GLU A 254 -3.52 15.25 8.21
CA GLU A 254 -4.22 15.62 6.98
C GLU A 254 -3.54 15.04 5.75
N ALA A 255 -4.36 14.60 4.78
CA ALA A 255 -3.93 14.32 3.41
C ALA A 255 -4.76 15.14 2.43
N GLN A 256 -4.11 15.78 1.45
CA GLN A 256 -4.77 16.42 0.32
C GLN A 256 -4.31 15.75 -0.96
N LEU A 257 -5.27 15.22 -1.72
CA LEU A 257 -5.05 14.51 -2.98
C LEU A 257 -5.47 15.47 -4.11
N LEU A 258 -4.48 16.16 -4.68
CA LEU A 258 -4.68 17.37 -5.49
C LEU A 258 -4.63 17.09 -6.99
N SER A 259 -3.85 16.09 -7.40
CA SER A 259 -3.76 15.57 -8.77
C SER A 259 -3.35 14.09 -8.75
N PRO A 260 -3.52 13.35 -9.86
CA PRO A 260 -2.87 12.05 -10.03
C PRO A 260 -1.36 12.15 -9.86
N LEU A 261 -0.74 11.09 -9.35
CA LEU A 261 0.72 10.98 -9.25
C LEU A 261 1.33 10.70 -10.62
N PRO A 262 2.27 11.52 -11.10
CA PRO A 262 3.01 11.23 -12.33
C PRO A 262 4.01 10.08 -12.13
N ASP A 263 4.46 9.47 -13.22
CA ASP A 263 5.49 8.41 -13.20
C ASP A 263 6.81 8.91 -12.61
N ARG A 264 7.08 10.21 -12.67
CA ARG A 264 8.29 10.86 -12.15
C ARG A 264 7.92 12.12 -11.39
N CYS A 265 8.32 12.19 -10.12
CA CYS A 265 7.98 13.30 -9.22
C CYS A 265 9.04 13.49 -8.14
N TRP A 266 8.93 14.59 -7.40
CA TRP A 266 9.76 14.89 -6.25
C TRP A 266 8.99 14.67 -4.94
N SER A 267 9.65 14.12 -3.92
CA SER A 267 9.17 14.15 -2.54
C SER A 267 9.98 15.17 -1.75
N TRP A 268 9.31 16.22 -1.27
CA TRP A 268 9.90 17.19 -0.34
C TRP A 268 9.37 16.93 1.06
N VAL A 269 10.25 16.41 1.92
CA VAL A 269 9.96 16.02 3.31
C VAL A 269 10.54 17.05 4.26
N ARG A 270 9.80 17.42 5.31
CA ARG A 270 10.25 18.37 6.35
C ARG A 270 9.84 17.89 7.73
N ARG A 271 10.69 18.06 8.73
CA ARG A 271 10.32 17.94 10.14
C ARG A 271 9.52 19.17 10.58
N VAL A 272 8.43 18.94 11.29
CA VAL A 272 7.64 20.03 11.88
C VAL A 272 8.37 20.53 13.13
N SER A 273 8.67 21.84 13.18
CA SER A 273 9.39 22.44 14.32
C SER A 273 8.63 22.20 15.63
N GLY A 274 9.36 21.73 16.66
CA GLY A 274 8.78 21.43 17.98
C GLY A 274 7.92 20.15 18.03
N SER A 275 7.97 19.30 17.01
CA SER A 275 7.22 18.04 16.91
C SER A 275 8.09 16.92 16.31
N ASP A 276 7.73 15.67 16.60
CA ASP A 276 8.33 14.48 15.95
C ASP A 276 7.63 14.09 14.64
N THR A 277 6.70 14.91 14.17
CA THR A 277 5.96 14.68 12.92
C THR A 277 6.67 15.24 11.70
N LEU A 278 6.37 14.67 10.54
CA LEU A 278 6.85 15.11 9.25
C LEU A 278 5.72 15.65 8.38
N ASP A 279 6.05 16.62 7.54
CA ASP A 279 5.23 17.03 6.40
C ASP A 279 5.89 16.53 5.11
N VAL A 280 5.07 16.03 4.19
CA VAL A 280 5.52 15.51 2.90
C VAL A 280 4.68 16.16 1.80
N ASP A 281 5.35 16.80 0.83
CA ASP A 281 4.71 17.20 -0.41
C ASP A 281 5.29 16.37 -1.56
N VAL A 282 4.41 15.69 -2.30
CA VAL A 282 4.76 15.07 -3.57
C VAL A 282 4.49 16.09 -4.67
N LEU A 283 5.52 16.45 -5.42
CA LEU A 283 5.53 17.53 -6.40
C LEU A 283 5.77 16.97 -7.80
N ASP A 284 5.11 17.49 -8.82
CA ASP A 284 5.46 17.23 -10.22
C ASP A 284 6.84 17.82 -10.58
N GLU A 285 7.29 17.61 -11.82
CA GLU A 285 8.59 18.12 -12.28
C GLU A 285 8.68 19.66 -12.31
N GLU A 286 7.53 20.36 -12.32
CA GLU A 286 7.44 21.82 -12.25
C GLU A 286 7.22 22.34 -10.81
N GLY A 287 7.29 21.46 -9.81
CA GLY A 287 7.14 21.81 -8.39
C GLY A 287 5.69 22.02 -7.96
N ARG A 288 4.68 21.67 -8.77
CA ARG A 288 3.28 21.74 -8.37
C ARG A 288 2.93 20.55 -7.47
N PRO A 289 2.18 20.75 -6.38
CA PRO A 289 1.84 19.69 -5.45
C PRO A 289 0.77 18.76 -6.00
N CYS A 290 1.09 17.47 -6.10
CA CYS A 290 0.16 16.39 -6.42
C CYS A 290 -0.52 15.83 -5.15
N VAL A 291 0.27 15.65 -4.09
CA VAL A 291 -0.20 15.16 -2.78
C VAL A 291 0.46 15.95 -1.67
N ARG A 292 -0.30 16.29 -0.63
CA ARG A 292 0.23 16.88 0.60
C ARG A 292 -0.15 16.02 1.78
N LEU A 293 0.82 15.65 2.60
CA LEU A 293 0.66 14.90 3.83
C LEU A 293 1.18 15.77 4.97
N ARG A 294 0.33 16.07 5.95
CA ARG A 294 0.66 16.96 7.08
C ARG A 294 0.58 16.22 8.40
N GLY A 295 1.57 16.45 9.26
CA GLY A 295 1.62 15.84 10.59
C GLY A 295 1.70 14.31 10.54
N LEU A 296 2.48 13.76 9.61
CA LEU A 296 2.75 12.33 9.52
C LEU A 296 3.60 11.89 10.71
N ALA A 297 3.13 10.90 11.44
CA ALA A 297 3.78 10.38 12.62
C ALA A 297 4.15 8.91 12.44
N PHE A 298 5.35 8.55 12.92
CA PHE A 298 5.91 7.21 12.83
C PHE A 298 6.03 6.56 14.21
N ARG A 299 5.82 5.24 14.28
CA ARG A 299 6.05 4.44 15.49
C ARG A 299 7.15 3.41 15.21
N PRO A 300 8.03 3.15 16.19
CA PRO A 300 8.97 2.03 16.10
C PRO A 300 8.20 0.71 15.96
N MET A 301 8.69 -0.16 15.10
CA MET A 301 8.25 -1.53 15.02
C MET A 301 8.65 -2.24 16.30
N ARG A 302 7.70 -2.90 16.97
CA ARG A 302 8.04 -3.73 18.12
C ARG A 302 8.94 -4.87 17.65
N ALA A 303 10.14 -4.97 18.21
CA ALA A 303 11.03 -6.10 17.95
C ALA A 303 10.32 -7.40 18.32
N ARG A 304 10.34 -8.37 17.41
CA ARG A 304 9.88 -9.72 17.74
C ARG A 304 10.84 -10.27 18.79
N ARG A 305 10.37 -10.46 20.03
CA ARG A 305 11.05 -11.36 20.97
C ARG A 305 10.92 -12.77 20.38
N VAL A 306 11.91 -13.21 19.62
CA VAL A 306 12.05 -14.62 19.28
C VAL A 306 12.25 -15.33 20.62
N LYS A 307 11.20 -15.97 21.14
CA LYS A 307 11.37 -16.88 22.28
C LYS A 307 12.29 -17.99 21.79
N LYS A 308 13.42 -18.18 22.47
CA LYS A 308 14.45 -19.20 22.20
C LYS A 308 13.85 -20.62 21.97
N GLN A 309 12.65 -20.87 22.51
CA GLN A 309 11.84 -22.08 22.30
C GLN A 309 11.50 -22.39 20.83
N GLU A 310 11.18 -21.39 19.98
CA GLU A 310 10.76 -21.68 18.58
C GLU A 310 11.89 -22.17 17.68
N ILE A 311 13.14 -21.81 18.00
CA ILE A 311 14.32 -22.29 17.29
C ILE A 311 14.65 -23.72 17.75
N GLU A 312 14.51 -24.00 19.05
CA GLU A 312 14.69 -25.34 19.62
C GLU A 312 13.62 -26.31 19.11
N ASP A 313 12.35 -25.90 19.03
CA ASP A 313 11.25 -26.72 18.50
C ASP A 313 11.42 -27.01 17.00
N ARG A 314 11.87 -26.03 16.20
CA ARG A 314 12.19 -26.25 14.77
C ARG A 314 13.42 -27.13 14.55
N GLN A 315 14.38 -27.12 15.48
CA GLN A 315 15.54 -28.02 15.44
C GLN A 315 15.20 -29.44 15.91
N LEU A 316 14.25 -29.59 16.84
CA LEU A 316 13.75 -30.89 17.29
C LEU A 316 12.94 -31.60 16.19
N ILE A 317 12.03 -30.87 15.53
CA ILE A 317 11.21 -31.39 14.42
C ILE A 317 12.09 -31.83 13.22
N ARG A 318 13.19 -31.12 12.93
CA ARG A 318 14.14 -31.52 11.88
C ARG A 318 15.00 -32.74 12.26
N LYS A 319 15.26 -32.98 13.56
CA LYS A 319 15.99 -34.17 14.02
C LYS A 319 15.13 -35.42 13.97
N ASP A 320 13.83 -35.31 14.25
CA ASP A 320 12.92 -36.45 14.21
C ASP A 320 12.55 -36.88 12.78
N ALA A 321 12.51 -35.95 11.83
CA ALA A 321 12.27 -36.24 10.41
C ALA A 321 13.47 -36.90 9.68
N ALA A 322 14.63 -37.02 10.33
CA ALA A 322 15.85 -37.60 9.74
C ALA A 322 16.09 -39.08 10.11
N ARG A 323 15.20 -39.72 10.89
CA ARG A 323 15.26 -41.18 11.13
C ARG A 323 14.60 -41.94 9.98
N PRO A 324 15.31 -42.81 9.25
CA PRO A 324 14.68 -43.68 8.28
C PRO A 324 13.79 -44.72 9.00
N PRO A 325 12.68 -45.17 8.38
CA PRO A 325 11.87 -46.23 8.95
C PRO A 325 12.65 -47.56 8.87
N SER A 326 13.16 -48.05 10.00
CA SER A 326 13.76 -49.38 10.05
C SER A 326 12.66 -50.44 10.04
N ALA A 327 12.60 -51.21 8.96
CA ALA A 327 11.78 -52.39 8.82
C ALA A 327 12.22 -53.52 9.78
N LEU A 328 11.22 -54.11 10.45
CA LEU A 328 11.07 -55.52 10.83
C LEU A 328 12.16 -56.21 11.68
N ALA A 329 11.77 -56.60 12.89
CA ALA A 329 12.19 -57.88 13.48
C ALA A 329 10.99 -58.54 14.18
N TRP A 330 10.65 -59.74 13.72
CA TRP A 330 9.59 -60.63 14.18
C TRP A 330 10.03 -61.50 15.39
N LEU A 331 9.01 -61.99 16.12
CA LEU A 331 8.92 -63.25 16.91
C LEU A 331 9.76 -63.31 18.21
N ILE A 332 9.23 -63.79 19.34
CA ILE A 332 8.78 -65.17 19.62
C ILE A 332 7.80 -65.19 20.83
N LEU A 333 6.75 -66.01 20.76
CA LEU A 333 5.82 -66.40 21.86
C LEU A 333 6.52 -67.29 22.92
N PRO A 334 5.92 -67.49 24.10
CA PRO A 334 5.35 -68.83 24.30
C PRO A 334 3.99 -68.87 25.02
N ASP A 335 3.27 -69.96 24.73
CA ASP A 335 2.01 -70.43 25.30
C ASP A 335 2.05 -70.77 26.80
N ARG A 336 0.88 -70.64 27.46
CA ARG A 336 0.19 -71.68 28.27
C ARG A 336 -1.18 -71.14 28.71
N GLU A 337 -2.29 -71.80 28.31
CA GLU A 337 -3.18 -72.66 29.15
C GLU A 337 -3.93 -71.88 30.25
N THR A 338 -5.26 -71.91 30.46
CA THR A 338 -6.32 -72.94 30.35
C THR A 338 -7.73 -72.29 30.39
N GLU A 339 -8.75 -73.01 29.87
CA GLU A 339 -10.18 -73.18 30.32
C GLU A 339 -10.99 -71.95 30.80
N GLU A 340 -12.28 -71.70 30.53
CA GLU A 340 -13.56 -72.42 30.32
C GLU A 340 -14.43 -71.45 29.45
N THR A 341 -15.45 -71.79 28.64
CA THR A 341 -16.49 -72.84 28.56
C THR A 341 -17.04 -72.85 27.13
#